data_AF-A0A5D2XDH7-F1
#
_entry.id   AF-A0A5D2XDH7-F1
#
_cell.length_a   1.000
_cell.length_b   1.000
_cell.length_c   1.000
_cell.angle_alpha   90.00
_cell.angle_beta   90.00
_cell.angle_gamma   90.00
#
_symmetry.space_group_name_H-M   'P 1'
#
loop_
_entity.id
_entity.type
_entity.pdbx_description
1 polymer ?
#
loop_
_entity_poly.entity_id
_entity_poly.type
_entity_poly.pdbx_seq_one_letter_code
_entity_poly.pdbx_strand_id
1 'polypeptide(L)'
;VSNNNLIREIPFSICNLTSIMGLSLYKNNLNETIPECIRNLSCSLLDIGLQNNNFHSQIPKNFAKRCMLKSFHTNNNKLEGSLPPLLGNCKDLNLLDVGNNNLNDTFPNWLGNLDQREVLILRSNGFYGKVDSFDVSVSFTHLRVIDLSHNNFGGYLPTLFFEHLHAIREGYEKKVEPEYMEDAIGTVIVNYAFFLSFTAKGLGTEFQLLLSIWMVIDLSSNKFLGEIPKILGELHLLIVLNLSHNYLSSNKLEGRIPTELKNLGFLKVLNLSQNNLKGPIPQGKQVDTFTNDSYMGILDLCGLPLSKSYDTDEETPAKFDRDDDDGGDELNWKFSILMGYGCGLVLGMSMAYTVFTTGKPWWLIRIVELDRQRFAKR
;
A
#
# COMPACT_ATOMS: atom_id res chain seq x y z
N VAL A 1 -7.02 6.43 25.46
CA VAL A 1 -7.61 5.35 26.29
C VAL A 1 -7.92 4.21 25.36
N SER A 2 -6.96 3.30 25.20
CA SER A 2 -6.97 2.37 24.07
C SER A 2 -6.68 0.95 24.55
N ASN A 3 -7.10 -0.07 23.79
CA ASN A 3 -6.97 -1.48 24.17
C ASN A 3 -7.66 -1.81 25.50
N ASN A 4 -8.96 -1.49 25.59
CA ASN A 4 -9.80 -1.70 26.77
C ASN A 4 -11.17 -2.26 26.37
N ASN A 5 -12.06 -2.49 27.34
CA ASN A 5 -13.43 -2.98 27.11
C ASN A 5 -14.47 -1.87 27.27
N LEU A 6 -14.14 -0.61 26.93
CA LEU A 6 -15.12 0.49 27.02
C LEU A 6 -16.29 0.23 26.06
N ILE A 7 -17.50 0.54 26.52
CA ILE A 7 -18.77 0.34 25.80
C ILE A 7 -19.54 1.66 25.70
N ARG A 8 -20.65 1.69 24.95
CA ARG A 8 -21.53 2.86 24.74
C ARG A 8 -20.86 3.99 23.95
N GLU A 9 -21.27 5.23 24.21
CA GLU A 9 -20.88 6.44 23.50
C GLU A 9 -19.60 7.11 24.05
N ILE A 10 -18.99 7.93 23.21
CA ILE A 10 -18.02 8.92 23.65
C ILE A 10 -18.79 10.03 24.39
N PRO A 11 -18.49 10.32 25.67
CA PRO A 11 -19.26 11.29 26.44
C PRO A 11 -19.10 12.69 25.86
N PHE A 12 -20.20 13.44 25.80
CA PHE A 12 -20.22 14.82 25.29
C PHE A 12 -19.34 15.79 26.09
N SER A 13 -18.92 15.44 27.30
CA SER A 13 -17.93 16.23 28.05
C SER A 13 -16.59 16.36 27.32
N ILE A 14 -16.26 15.45 26.38
CA ILE A 14 -15.04 15.53 25.56
C ILE A 14 -15.01 16.80 24.71
N CYS A 15 -16.19 17.32 24.34
CA CYS A 15 -16.34 18.54 23.56
C CYS A 15 -15.81 19.79 24.30
N ASN A 16 -15.65 19.72 25.62
CA ASN A 16 -15.13 20.83 26.43
C ASN A 16 -13.60 20.89 26.46
N LEU A 17 -12.93 19.88 25.90
CA LEU A 17 -11.46 19.77 25.91
C LEU A 17 -10.86 20.57 24.74
N THR A 18 -11.04 21.89 24.71
CA THR A 18 -10.61 22.73 23.58
C THR A 18 -9.10 22.72 23.31
N SER A 19 -8.28 22.32 24.28
CA SER A 19 -6.82 22.20 24.16
C SER A 19 -6.33 20.77 23.84
N ILE A 20 -7.22 19.82 23.59
CA ILE A 20 -6.83 18.43 23.30
C ILE A 20 -6.11 18.35 21.95
N MET A 21 -4.94 17.71 21.94
CA MET A 21 -4.13 17.53 20.72
C MET A 21 -4.28 16.14 20.10
N GLY A 22 -4.58 15.12 20.91
CA GLY A 22 -4.76 13.75 20.42
C GLY A 22 -5.91 13.06 21.12
N LEU A 23 -6.78 12.42 20.34
CA LEU A 23 -7.88 11.62 20.83
C LEU A 23 -7.73 10.19 20.31
N SER A 24 -7.18 9.30 21.14
CA SER A 24 -7.10 7.87 20.84
C SER A 24 -8.05 7.08 21.74
N LEU A 25 -9.01 6.40 21.11
CA LEU A 25 -9.95 5.42 21.69
C LEU A 25 -9.84 4.06 20.99
N TYR A 26 -8.73 3.81 20.30
CA TYR A 26 -8.43 2.59 19.55
C TYR A 26 -8.72 1.31 20.36
N LYS A 27 -9.32 0.30 19.71
CA LYS A 27 -9.52 -1.05 20.27
C LYS A 27 -10.29 -1.02 21.59
N ASN A 28 -11.57 -0.66 21.46
CA ASN A 28 -12.59 -0.74 22.50
C ASN A 28 -13.88 -1.36 21.90
N ASN A 29 -14.95 -1.41 22.68
CA ASN A 29 -16.27 -1.89 22.28
C ASN A 29 -17.29 -0.74 22.17
N LEU A 30 -16.84 0.49 21.89
CA LEU A 30 -17.72 1.67 21.74
C LEU A 30 -18.63 1.47 20.53
N ASN A 31 -19.93 1.67 20.67
CA ASN A 31 -20.92 1.17 19.72
C ASN A 31 -22.02 2.17 19.34
N GLU A 32 -21.88 3.42 19.75
CA GLU A 32 -22.78 4.51 19.37
C GLU A 32 -22.17 5.34 18.23
N THR A 33 -22.68 6.54 17.96
CA THR A 33 -22.15 7.43 16.91
C THR A 33 -20.94 8.24 17.40
N ILE A 34 -20.14 8.73 16.46
CA ILE A 34 -19.08 9.70 16.75
C ILE A 34 -19.74 11.06 17.06
N PRO A 35 -19.53 11.67 18.24
CA PRO A 35 -20.18 12.94 18.58
C PRO A 35 -19.88 14.04 17.57
N GLU A 36 -20.92 14.70 17.07
CA GLU A 36 -20.84 15.80 16.11
C GLU A 36 -19.91 16.94 16.58
N CYS A 37 -19.78 17.13 17.90
CA CYS A 37 -18.93 18.16 18.47
C CYS A 37 -17.43 17.95 18.22
N ILE A 38 -16.98 16.73 17.89
CA ILE A 38 -15.56 16.45 17.61
C ILE A 38 -15.06 17.33 16.46
N ARG A 39 -15.95 17.70 15.54
CA ARG A 39 -15.64 18.64 14.46
C ARG A 39 -15.21 20.02 14.95
N ASN A 40 -15.66 20.47 16.12
CA ASN A 40 -15.28 21.75 16.71
C ASN A 40 -13.88 21.70 17.34
N LEU A 41 -13.41 20.49 17.67
CA LEU A 41 -12.07 20.26 18.20
C LEU A 41 -11.02 20.16 17.09
N SER A 42 -11.42 20.16 15.81
CA SER A 42 -10.46 20.06 14.70
C SER A 42 -9.49 21.24 14.59
N CYS A 43 -9.72 22.33 15.33
CA CYS A 43 -8.81 23.47 15.45
C CYS A 43 -7.65 23.23 16.42
N SER A 44 -7.65 22.15 17.20
CA SER A 44 -6.59 21.81 18.15
C SER A 44 -6.16 20.35 18.07
N LEU A 45 -7.06 19.45 17.68
CA LEU A 45 -6.76 18.06 17.41
C LEU A 45 -5.82 17.92 16.23
N LEU A 46 -4.78 17.13 16.45
CA LEU A 46 -3.77 16.71 15.49
C LEU A 46 -3.96 15.23 15.12
N ASP A 47 -4.36 14.41 16.09
CA ASP A 47 -4.60 12.98 15.90
C ASP A 47 -6.00 12.58 16.38
N ILE A 48 -6.72 11.84 15.53
CA ILE A 48 -7.94 11.12 15.90
C ILE A 48 -7.76 9.64 15.59
N GLY A 49 -7.74 8.81 16.63
CA GLY A 49 -7.67 7.35 16.54
C GLY A 49 -8.91 6.68 17.14
N LEU A 50 -9.89 6.34 16.30
CA LEU A 50 -11.15 5.70 16.69
C LEU A 50 -11.29 4.26 16.14
N GLN A 51 -10.22 3.72 15.58
CA GLN A 51 -10.22 2.44 14.88
C GLN A 51 -10.45 1.24 15.81
N ASN A 52 -10.95 0.14 15.24
CA ASN A 52 -11.29 -1.09 15.97
C ASN A 52 -12.32 -0.83 17.08
N ASN A 53 -13.50 -0.34 16.70
CA ASN A 53 -14.66 -0.15 17.58
C ASN A 53 -15.92 -0.63 16.82
N ASN A 54 -17.10 -0.32 17.35
CA ASN A 54 -18.39 -0.58 16.73
C ASN A 54 -19.12 0.73 16.34
N PHE A 55 -18.40 1.83 16.10
CA PHE A 55 -19.02 3.10 15.70
C PHE A 55 -19.82 2.92 14.42
N HIS A 56 -21.02 3.50 14.37
CA HIS A 56 -21.90 3.44 13.20
C HIS A 56 -22.42 4.84 12.83
N SER A 57 -23.29 4.89 11.83
CA SER A 57 -23.76 6.15 11.22
C SER A 57 -22.64 6.91 10.50
N GLN A 58 -22.90 8.16 10.14
CA GLN A 58 -22.02 8.97 9.31
C GLN A 58 -20.89 9.60 10.14
N ILE A 59 -19.74 9.82 9.49
CA ILE A 59 -18.67 10.64 10.05
C ILE A 59 -19.19 12.08 10.16
N PRO A 60 -18.98 12.78 11.30
CA PRO A 60 -19.43 14.15 11.50
C PRO A 60 -19.07 15.08 10.34
N LYS A 61 -20.09 15.77 9.84
CA LYS A 61 -19.95 16.72 8.73
C LYS A 61 -19.54 18.07 9.32
N ASN A 62 -18.59 18.75 8.68
CA ASN A 62 -18.12 20.13 8.97
C ASN A 62 -16.90 20.27 9.90
N PHE A 63 -15.73 19.85 9.41
CA PHE A 63 -14.44 20.23 9.98
C PHE A 63 -14.17 21.73 9.83
N ALA A 64 -13.55 22.34 10.84
CA ALA A 64 -13.31 23.78 10.86
C ALA A 64 -12.40 24.22 9.70
N LYS A 65 -12.53 25.49 9.27
CA LYS A 65 -11.67 26.07 8.21
C LYS A 65 -10.18 26.03 8.56
N ARG A 66 -9.84 26.16 9.84
CA ARG A 66 -8.47 26.05 10.38
C ARG A 66 -8.28 24.68 11.01
N CYS A 67 -8.48 23.63 10.21
CA CYS A 67 -8.29 22.27 10.68
C CYS A 67 -6.79 21.97 10.82
N MET A 68 -6.40 21.41 11.97
CA MET A 68 -5.00 21.06 12.29
C MET A 68 -4.74 19.54 12.29
N LEU A 69 -5.73 18.74 11.85
CA LEU A 69 -5.60 17.28 11.83
C LEU A 69 -4.47 16.85 10.90
N LYS A 70 -3.63 15.96 11.42
CA LYS A 70 -2.51 15.29 10.76
C LYS A 70 -2.80 13.82 10.50
N SER A 71 -3.52 13.17 11.40
CA SER A 71 -3.94 11.77 11.27
C SER A 71 -5.41 11.59 11.61
N PHE A 72 -6.11 10.84 10.77
CA PHE A 72 -7.50 10.47 10.96
C PHE A 72 -7.69 8.98 10.69
N HIS A 73 -7.84 8.21 11.78
CA HIS A 73 -8.04 6.75 11.75
C HIS A 73 -9.43 6.40 12.30
N THR A 74 -10.27 5.82 11.45
CA THR A 74 -11.62 5.35 11.81
C THR A 74 -11.91 3.94 11.27
N ASN A 75 -10.87 3.24 10.83
CA ASN A 75 -10.99 1.91 10.23
C ASN A 75 -11.53 0.84 11.19
N ASN A 76 -12.06 -0.24 10.62
CA ASN A 76 -12.67 -1.35 11.36
C ASN A 76 -13.79 -0.87 12.30
N ASN A 77 -14.81 -0.27 11.70
CA ASN A 77 -16.05 0.18 12.34
C ASN A 77 -17.25 -0.16 11.41
N LYS A 78 -18.42 0.41 11.66
CA LYS A 78 -19.65 0.25 10.86
C LYS A 78 -20.13 1.61 10.31
N LEU A 79 -19.19 2.51 10.04
CA LEU A 79 -19.50 3.87 9.57
C LEU A 79 -20.07 3.83 8.15
N GLU A 80 -21.06 4.67 7.87
CA GLU A 80 -21.80 4.69 6.61
C GLU A 80 -21.83 6.09 5.98
N GLY A 81 -22.38 6.18 4.76
CA GLY A 81 -22.50 7.44 4.03
C GLY A 81 -21.19 7.84 3.34
N SER A 82 -21.05 9.15 3.09
CA SER A 82 -19.96 9.74 2.32
C SER A 82 -18.83 10.25 3.20
N LEU A 83 -17.61 10.36 2.66
CA LEU A 83 -16.53 11.08 3.35
C LEU A 83 -16.88 12.58 3.41
N PRO A 84 -16.72 13.25 4.56
CA PRO A 84 -17.03 14.66 4.68
C PRO A 84 -16.07 15.50 3.84
N PRO A 85 -16.53 16.23 2.79
CA PRO A 85 -15.63 16.96 1.89
C PRO A 85 -14.79 18.03 2.58
N LEU A 86 -15.26 18.53 3.73
CA LEU A 86 -14.58 19.53 4.54
C LEU A 86 -13.32 19.00 5.24
N LEU A 87 -13.03 17.68 5.20
CA LEU A 87 -11.69 17.16 5.50
C LEU A 87 -10.61 17.77 4.58
N GLY A 88 -10.98 18.22 3.38
CA GLY A 88 -10.08 18.96 2.49
C GLY A 88 -9.60 20.32 3.04
N ASN A 89 -10.17 20.81 4.15
CA ASN A 89 -9.67 21.97 4.89
C ASN A 89 -8.45 21.63 5.78
N CYS A 90 -8.23 20.36 6.10
CA CYS A 90 -7.12 19.89 6.94
C CYS A 90 -5.85 19.77 6.10
N LYS A 91 -5.20 20.91 5.80
CA LYS A 91 -4.06 20.97 4.87
C LYS A 91 -2.83 20.18 5.30
N ASP A 92 -2.69 19.94 6.61
CA ASP A 92 -1.59 19.19 7.21
C ASP A 92 -1.93 17.70 7.40
N LEU A 93 -3.01 17.19 6.77
CA LEU A 93 -3.43 15.80 6.91
C LEU A 93 -2.48 14.85 6.16
N ASN A 94 -1.62 14.19 6.92
CA ASN A 94 -0.63 13.23 6.44
C ASN A 94 -1.25 11.84 6.21
N LEU A 95 -2.22 11.46 7.03
CA LEU A 95 -2.80 10.12 7.03
C LEU A 95 -4.32 10.14 7.13
N LEU A 96 -4.95 9.42 6.20
CA LEU A 96 -6.37 9.10 6.21
C LEU A 96 -6.58 7.57 6.11
N ASP A 97 -7.07 6.95 7.18
CA ASP A 97 -7.49 5.53 7.18
C ASP A 97 -8.95 5.41 7.62
N VAL A 98 -9.80 5.04 6.66
CA VAL A 98 -11.25 4.80 6.84
C VAL A 98 -11.63 3.38 6.41
N GLY A 99 -10.64 2.50 6.25
CA GLY A 99 -10.84 1.16 5.70
C GLY A 99 -11.74 0.26 6.55
N ASN A 100 -12.34 -0.77 5.95
CA ASN A 100 -13.21 -1.72 6.63
C ASN A 100 -14.38 -1.03 7.36
N ASN A 101 -15.22 -0.33 6.58
CA ASN A 101 -16.44 0.33 7.00
C ASN A 101 -17.55 0.07 5.95
N ASN A 102 -18.69 0.75 6.09
CA ASN A 102 -19.84 0.70 5.18
C ASN A 102 -19.98 2.00 4.38
N LEU A 103 -18.88 2.72 4.14
CA LEU A 103 -18.90 3.99 3.39
C LEU A 103 -19.29 3.75 1.94
N ASN A 104 -20.04 4.67 1.35
CA ASN A 104 -20.48 4.60 -0.04
C ASN A 104 -20.39 6.00 -0.66
N ASP A 105 -19.35 6.21 -1.47
CA ASP A 105 -19.00 7.51 -2.02
C ASP A 105 -18.16 7.35 -3.29
N THR A 106 -17.90 8.46 -3.99
CA THR A 106 -16.91 8.52 -5.06
C THR A 106 -15.50 8.75 -4.52
N PHE A 107 -14.48 8.63 -5.38
CA PHE A 107 -13.11 8.95 -4.99
C PHE A 107 -13.01 10.43 -4.54
N PRO A 108 -12.49 10.73 -3.34
CA PRO A 108 -12.53 12.09 -2.79
C PRO A 108 -11.61 13.05 -3.56
N ASN A 109 -12.20 13.83 -4.47
CA ASN A 109 -11.47 14.76 -5.35
C ASN A 109 -10.71 15.89 -4.61
N TRP A 110 -11.15 16.24 -3.41
CA TRP A 110 -10.49 17.23 -2.54
C TRP A 110 -9.14 16.75 -2.01
N LEU A 111 -8.82 15.45 -2.13
CA LEU A 111 -7.50 14.91 -1.81
C LEU A 111 -6.39 15.56 -2.65
N GLY A 112 -6.70 16.08 -3.83
CA GLY A 112 -5.72 16.80 -4.65
C GLY A 112 -5.18 18.06 -3.99
N ASN A 113 -5.89 18.62 -3.00
CA ASN A 113 -5.52 19.88 -2.35
C ASN A 113 -4.74 19.68 -1.03
N LEU A 114 -4.21 18.47 -0.79
CA LEU A 114 -3.52 18.08 0.44
C LEU A 114 -2.11 17.59 0.11
N ASP A 115 -1.18 18.52 -0.02
CA ASP A 115 0.16 18.27 -0.56
C ASP A 115 1.02 17.38 0.35
N GLN A 116 0.73 17.35 1.65
CA GLN A 116 1.49 16.63 2.68
C GLN A 116 1.02 15.18 2.89
N ARG A 117 -0.06 14.75 2.21
CA ARG A 117 -0.63 13.41 2.46
C ARG A 117 0.34 12.32 2.05
N GLU A 118 0.67 11.43 2.99
CA GLU A 118 1.55 10.29 2.80
C GLU A 118 0.79 8.97 2.63
N VAL A 119 -0.31 8.81 3.38
CA VAL A 119 -1.04 7.56 3.51
C VAL A 119 -2.53 7.75 3.27
N LEU A 120 -3.09 6.97 2.35
CA LEU A 120 -4.51 6.92 2.01
C LEU A 120 -4.99 5.47 1.98
N ILE A 121 -5.88 5.11 2.91
CA ILE A 121 -6.48 3.79 3.00
C ILE A 121 -8.01 3.92 2.99
N LEU A 122 -8.63 3.50 1.89
CA LEU A 122 -10.08 3.50 1.67
C LEU A 122 -10.66 2.08 1.57
N ARG A 123 -9.82 1.06 1.76
CA ARG A 123 -10.15 -0.33 1.44
C ARG A 123 -11.42 -0.86 2.08
N SER A 124 -12.01 -1.90 1.49
CA SER A 124 -13.13 -2.65 2.08
C SER A 124 -14.28 -1.72 2.50
N ASN A 125 -14.79 -1.00 1.51
CA ASN A 125 -15.94 -0.09 1.60
C ASN A 125 -16.76 -0.25 0.31
N GLY A 126 -17.70 0.67 0.07
CA GLY A 126 -18.53 0.75 -1.13
C GLY A 126 -18.10 1.83 -2.13
N PHE A 127 -16.87 2.35 -2.08
CA PHE A 127 -16.47 3.46 -2.95
C PHE A 127 -16.57 3.11 -4.44
N TYR A 128 -17.03 4.02 -5.29
CA TYR A 128 -17.31 3.76 -6.70
C TYR A 128 -16.90 4.91 -7.63
N GLY A 129 -17.10 4.70 -8.94
CA GLY A 129 -16.70 5.67 -9.96
C GLY A 129 -15.22 5.54 -10.32
N LYS A 130 -14.67 6.56 -10.98
CA LYS A 130 -13.28 6.57 -11.44
C LYS A 130 -12.35 7.29 -10.45
N VAL A 131 -11.05 7.00 -10.53
CA VAL A 131 -9.98 7.49 -9.63
C VAL A 131 -9.18 8.64 -10.29
N ASP A 132 -9.81 9.45 -11.12
CA ASP A 132 -9.16 10.43 -12.01
C ASP A 132 -9.91 11.79 -12.07
N SER A 133 -10.83 12.05 -11.13
CA SER A 133 -11.57 13.32 -11.05
C SER A 133 -10.81 14.42 -10.29
N PHE A 134 -9.60 14.77 -10.73
CA PHE A 134 -8.80 15.85 -10.14
C PHE A 134 -8.49 16.93 -11.16
N ASP A 135 -8.29 18.15 -10.68
CA ASP A 135 -7.77 19.23 -11.51
C ASP A 135 -6.31 18.91 -11.89
N VAL A 136 -5.90 19.31 -13.10
CA VAL A 136 -4.57 19.00 -13.68
C VAL A 136 -3.43 19.69 -12.91
N SER A 137 -3.76 20.59 -12.00
CA SER A 137 -2.82 21.34 -11.15
C SER A 137 -2.32 20.58 -9.91
N VAL A 138 -2.78 19.35 -9.68
CA VAL A 138 -2.50 18.57 -8.46
C VAL A 138 -1.17 17.83 -8.56
N SER A 139 -0.30 17.93 -7.54
CA SER A 139 0.95 17.17 -7.47
C SER A 139 1.05 16.41 -6.14
N PHE A 140 1.11 15.07 -6.20
CA PHE A 140 1.25 14.23 -5.00
C PHE A 140 2.72 14.01 -4.66
N THR A 141 3.32 15.01 -4.03
CA THR A 141 4.75 15.03 -3.69
C THR A 141 5.13 14.13 -2.52
N HIS A 142 4.17 13.76 -1.66
CA HIS A 142 4.40 12.96 -0.44
C HIS A 142 3.67 11.60 -0.44
N LEU A 143 2.64 11.42 -1.29
CA LEU A 143 1.76 10.25 -1.24
C LEU A 143 2.51 8.98 -1.62
N ARG A 144 2.59 8.03 -0.67
CA ARG A 144 3.41 6.82 -0.79
C ARG A 144 2.66 5.53 -0.52
N VAL A 145 1.63 5.54 0.33
CA VAL A 145 0.81 4.36 0.64
C VAL A 145 -0.62 4.61 0.20
N ILE A 146 -1.09 3.79 -0.74
CA ILE A 146 -2.39 3.91 -1.38
C ILE A 146 -3.04 2.54 -1.37
N ASP A 147 -4.08 2.37 -0.55
CA ASP A 147 -4.86 1.13 -0.49
C ASP A 147 -6.34 1.43 -0.76
N LEU A 148 -6.76 1.18 -1.99
CA LEU A 148 -8.14 1.32 -2.47
C LEU A 148 -8.83 -0.03 -2.65
N SER A 149 -8.23 -1.11 -2.14
CA SER A 149 -8.66 -2.47 -2.41
C SER A 149 -10.07 -2.77 -1.91
N HIS A 150 -10.73 -3.78 -2.48
CA HIS A 150 -12.06 -4.22 -2.02
C HIS A 150 -13.11 -3.08 -2.03
N ASN A 151 -13.29 -2.46 -3.18
CA ASN A 151 -14.27 -1.40 -3.41
C ASN A 151 -15.00 -1.65 -4.75
N ASN A 152 -15.81 -0.68 -5.17
CA ASN A 152 -16.55 -0.66 -6.43
C ASN A 152 -15.96 0.34 -7.45
N PHE A 153 -14.70 0.75 -7.33
CA PHE A 153 -14.06 1.64 -8.30
C PHE A 153 -14.01 0.98 -9.67
N GLY A 154 -14.21 1.74 -10.75
CA GLY A 154 -14.20 1.23 -12.10
C GLY A 154 -13.69 2.24 -13.12
N GLY A 155 -13.90 1.94 -14.40
CA GLY A 155 -13.23 2.65 -15.48
C GLY A 155 -11.78 2.17 -15.65
N TYR A 156 -11.00 2.92 -16.41
CA TYR A 156 -9.58 2.60 -16.62
C TYR A 156 -8.76 2.87 -15.36
N LEU A 157 -7.63 2.17 -15.23
CA LEU A 157 -6.63 2.54 -14.23
C LEU A 157 -6.22 4.01 -14.41
N PRO A 158 -6.06 4.78 -13.31
CA PRO A 158 -5.99 6.23 -13.39
C PRO A 158 -4.58 6.72 -13.79
N THR A 159 -4.30 6.77 -15.10
CA THR A 159 -2.99 7.19 -15.65
C THR A 159 -2.54 8.54 -15.09
N LEU A 160 -3.41 9.56 -15.12
CA LEU A 160 -3.11 10.90 -14.59
C LEU A 160 -2.80 10.87 -13.10
N PHE A 161 -3.47 10.01 -12.33
CA PHE A 161 -3.17 9.89 -10.90
C PHE A 161 -1.75 9.35 -10.69
N PHE A 162 -1.34 8.32 -11.43
CA PHE A 162 0.01 7.78 -11.36
C PHE A 162 1.09 8.75 -11.83
N GLU A 163 0.82 9.57 -12.84
CA GLU A 163 1.75 10.62 -13.30
C GLU A 163 2.07 11.60 -12.16
N HIS A 164 1.11 11.92 -11.30
CA HIS A 164 1.31 12.88 -10.21
C HIS A 164 1.90 12.26 -8.93
N LEU A 165 2.17 10.95 -8.86
CA LEU A 165 2.80 10.29 -7.71
C LEU A 165 4.33 10.52 -7.65
N HIS A 166 4.75 11.79 -7.54
CA HIS A 166 6.16 12.17 -7.58
C HIS A 166 6.99 11.54 -6.45
N ALA A 167 6.40 11.32 -5.26
CA ALA A 167 7.07 10.65 -4.15
C ALA A 167 7.62 9.26 -4.55
N ILE A 168 6.83 8.50 -5.32
CA ILE A 168 7.14 7.14 -5.75
C ILE A 168 7.97 7.14 -7.05
N ARG A 169 7.73 8.09 -7.96
CA ARG A 169 8.45 8.22 -9.24
C ARG A 169 9.87 8.73 -9.06
N GLU A 170 10.01 9.87 -8.40
CA GLU A 170 11.25 10.65 -8.36
C GLU A 170 11.97 10.53 -7.03
N GLY A 171 11.31 10.03 -5.99
CA GLY A 171 11.85 9.90 -4.66
C GLY A 171 11.65 11.13 -3.81
N TYR A 172 10.76 10.98 -2.84
CA TYR A 172 10.75 11.81 -1.66
C TYR A 172 12.10 11.66 -0.94
N GLU A 173 12.84 12.76 -0.81
CA GLU A 173 14.08 12.86 -0.03
C GLU A 173 15.10 11.74 -0.30
N LYS A 174 15.63 11.69 -1.54
CA LYS A 174 16.69 10.76 -2.01
C LYS A 174 17.99 10.68 -1.15
N LYS A 175 18.05 11.30 0.04
CA LYS A 175 19.21 11.37 0.94
C LYS A 175 18.90 11.16 2.44
N VAL A 176 17.66 10.89 2.83
CA VAL A 176 17.29 10.74 4.25
C VAL A 176 17.12 9.25 4.57
N GLU A 177 17.67 8.80 5.70
CA GLU A 177 17.49 7.44 6.20
C GLU A 177 15.98 7.17 6.44
N PRO A 178 15.51 5.92 6.33
CA PRO A 178 14.11 5.60 6.64
C PRO A 178 13.80 5.95 8.10
N GLU A 179 12.97 6.97 8.29
CA GLU A 179 12.45 7.33 9.59
C GLU A 179 11.04 6.76 9.78
N TYR A 180 10.65 6.60 11.03
CA TYR A 180 9.24 6.34 11.32
C TYR A 180 8.43 7.56 10.92
N MET A 181 7.20 7.34 10.46
CA MET A 181 6.26 8.40 10.13
C MET A 181 5.82 9.12 11.40
N GLU A 182 6.60 10.13 11.77
CA GLU A 182 6.54 10.88 13.01
C GLU A 182 6.45 12.37 12.72
N ASP A 183 5.87 13.11 13.65
CA ASP A 183 5.77 14.56 13.60
C ASP A 183 6.11 15.17 14.96
N ALA A 184 6.75 16.34 14.94
CA ALA A 184 7.17 17.04 16.15
C ALA A 184 6.15 18.13 16.53
N ILE A 185 5.61 18.02 17.73
CA ILE A 185 4.70 19.02 18.32
C ILE A 185 5.41 19.63 19.53
N GLY A 186 6.12 20.72 19.29
CA GLY A 186 7.01 21.32 20.30
C GLY A 186 8.16 20.36 20.63
N THR A 187 8.21 19.85 21.86
CA THR A 187 9.21 18.87 22.32
C THR A 187 8.73 17.42 22.26
N VAL A 188 7.49 17.18 21.85
CA VAL A 188 6.88 15.84 21.81
C VAL A 188 6.88 15.32 20.38
N ILE A 189 7.44 14.13 20.19
CA ILE A 189 7.36 13.39 18.92
C ILE A 189 6.13 12.50 18.95
N VAL A 190 5.28 12.60 17.93
CA VAL A 190 4.06 11.82 17.79
C VAL A 190 4.14 11.01 16.51
N ASN A 191 4.04 9.69 16.65
CA ASN A 191 3.89 8.80 15.49
C ASN A 191 2.44 8.84 15.03
N TYR A 192 2.21 9.28 13.80
CA TYR A 192 0.86 9.41 13.26
C TYR A 192 0.42 8.18 12.45
N ALA A 193 1.35 7.28 12.11
CA ALA A 193 1.14 6.08 11.30
C ALA A 193 1.29 4.78 12.13
N PHE A 194 0.57 4.72 13.24
CA PHE A 194 0.58 3.59 14.16
C PHE A 194 -0.53 2.59 13.85
N PHE A 195 -0.30 1.30 14.12
CA PHE A 195 -1.28 0.20 13.92
C PHE A 195 -1.93 0.17 12.52
N LEU A 196 -1.20 0.61 11.49
CA LEU A 196 -1.64 0.47 10.11
C LEU A 196 -1.53 -0.97 9.68
N SER A 197 -2.44 -1.39 8.81
CA SER A 197 -2.33 -2.70 8.16
C SER A 197 -2.54 -2.56 6.67
N PHE A 198 -1.77 -3.30 5.89
CA PHE A 198 -2.00 -3.48 4.47
C PHE A 198 -1.83 -4.95 4.11
N THR A 199 -2.46 -5.34 3.01
CA THR A 199 -2.46 -6.73 2.54
C THR A 199 -1.43 -6.89 1.43
N ALA A 200 -0.58 -7.89 1.54
CA ALA A 200 0.35 -8.28 0.49
C ALA A 200 0.20 -9.78 0.23
N LYS A 201 -0.08 -10.16 -1.02
CA LYS A 201 -0.32 -11.57 -1.43
C LYS A 201 -1.36 -12.30 -0.55
N GLY A 202 -2.43 -11.61 -0.18
CA GLY A 202 -3.49 -12.17 0.69
C GLY A 202 -3.13 -12.26 2.17
N LEU A 203 -1.92 -11.83 2.57
CA LEU A 203 -1.52 -11.74 3.97
C LEU A 203 -1.65 -10.29 4.46
N GLY A 204 -2.63 -10.04 5.32
CA GLY A 204 -2.73 -8.78 6.06
C GLY A 204 -1.66 -8.71 7.14
N THR A 205 -0.82 -7.68 7.11
CA THR A 205 0.18 -7.43 8.16
C THR A 205 -0.15 -6.14 8.88
N GLU A 206 -0.22 -6.18 10.22
CA GLU A 206 -0.34 -4.99 11.06
C GLU A 206 1.06 -4.52 11.48
N PHE A 207 1.35 -3.25 11.25
CA PHE A 207 2.60 -2.60 11.62
C PHE A 207 2.36 -1.80 12.88
N GLN A 208 3.21 -2.00 13.89
CA GLN A 208 3.17 -1.18 15.09
C GLN A 208 3.44 0.29 14.74
N LEU A 209 4.48 0.54 13.94
CA LEU A 209 4.86 1.85 13.41
C LEU A 209 5.30 1.67 11.96
N LEU A 210 4.86 2.56 11.07
CA LEU A 210 5.23 2.51 9.66
C LEU A 210 6.48 3.37 9.38
N LEU A 211 7.41 2.82 8.61
CA LEU A 211 8.58 3.55 8.10
C LEU A 211 8.25 4.30 6.81
N SER A 212 8.86 5.46 6.61
CA SER A 212 8.68 6.30 5.41
C SER A 212 9.16 5.64 4.11
N ILE A 213 9.91 4.54 4.18
CA ILE A 213 10.36 3.77 3.00
C ILE A 213 9.21 3.04 2.29
N TRP A 214 8.08 2.80 2.95
CA TRP A 214 6.98 2.03 2.35
C TRP A 214 6.32 2.78 1.19
N MET A 215 6.38 2.17 0.01
CA MET A 215 5.77 2.64 -1.24
C MET A 215 4.81 1.55 -1.75
N VAL A 216 3.51 1.75 -1.54
CA VAL A 216 2.48 0.72 -1.70
C VAL A 216 1.34 1.24 -2.56
N ILE A 217 0.97 0.46 -3.57
CA ILE A 217 -0.26 0.66 -4.36
C ILE A 217 -1.04 -0.65 -4.37
N ASP A 218 -2.19 -0.65 -3.72
CA ASP A 218 -3.17 -1.74 -3.78
C ASP A 218 -4.50 -1.23 -4.37
N LEU A 219 -4.81 -1.73 -5.57
CA LEU A 219 -6.05 -1.47 -6.31
C LEU A 219 -6.83 -2.77 -6.55
N SER A 220 -6.51 -3.84 -5.81
CA SER A 220 -7.11 -5.15 -6.00
C SER A 220 -8.59 -5.19 -5.63
N SER A 221 -9.30 -6.21 -6.12
CA SER A 221 -10.71 -6.42 -5.77
C SER A 221 -11.60 -5.19 -6.05
N ASN A 222 -11.45 -4.63 -7.25
CA ASN A 222 -12.27 -3.53 -7.78
C ASN A 222 -12.86 -3.93 -9.15
N LYS A 223 -13.35 -2.96 -9.93
CA LYS A 223 -13.98 -3.12 -11.24
C LYS A 223 -13.20 -2.38 -12.34
N PHE A 224 -11.87 -2.27 -12.20
CA PHE A 224 -11.03 -1.62 -13.20
C PHE A 224 -11.00 -2.42 -14.52
N LEU A 225 -10.93 -1.70 -15.64
CA LEU A 225 -10.96 -2.28 -16.98
C LEU A 225 -9.87 -1.74 -17.90
N GLY A 226 -9.65 -2.42 -19.02
CA GLY A 226 -8.70 -2.01 -20.06
C GLY A 226 -7.26 -2.41 -19.74
N GLU A 227 -6.30 -1.77 -20.39
CA GLU A 227 -4.90 -2.14 -20.26
C GLU A 227 -4.24 -1.57 -19.00
N ILE A 228 -3.23 -2.28 -18.50
CA ILE A 228 -2.34 -1.75 -17.47
C ILE A 228 -1.53 -0.61 -18.09
N PRO A 229 -1.59 0.62 -17.55
CA PRO A 229 -0.95 1.77 -18.18
C PRO A 229 0.57 1.73 -17.99
N LYS A 230 1.30 2.06 -19.06
CA LYS A 230 2.78 2.03 -19.10
C LYS A 230 3.46 2.91 -18.05
N ILE A 231 2.80 4.00 -17.65
CA ILE A 231 3.27 4.92 -16.59
C ILE A 231 3.59 4.20 -15.29
N LEU A 232 2.96 3.05 -15.00
CA LEU A 232 3.29 2.25 -13.82
C LEU A 232 4.76 1.83 -13.80
N GLY A 233 5.42 1.68 -14.96
CA GLY A 233 6.85 1.41 -15.05
C GLY A 233 7.76 2.59 -14.68
N GLU A 234 7.20 3.79 -14.51
CA GLU A 234 7.94 4.99 -14.05
C GLU A 234 7.87 5.20 -12.53
N LEU A 235 7.10 4.36 -11.82
CA LEU A 235 6.99 4.40 -10.36
C LEU A 235 8.21 3.72 -9.71
N HIS A 236 9.41 4.21 -10.00
CA HIS A 236 10.68 3.49 -9.77
C HIS A 236 10.91 3.01 -8.33
N LEU A 237 10.35 3.68 -7.32
CA LEU A 237 10.53 3.32 -5.91
C LEU A 237 9.42 2.41 -5.35
N LEU A 238 8.47 1.99 -6.18
CA LEU A 238 7.36 1.15 -5.73
C LEU A 238 7.86 -0.17 -5.14
N ILE A 239 7.37 -0.53 -3.94
CA ILE A 239 7.73 -1.77 -3.22
C ILE A 239 6.62 -2.81 -3.37
N VAL A 240 5.36 -2.39 -3.30
CA VAL A 240 4.20 -3.28 -3.39
C VAL A 240 3.25 -2.78 -4.47
N LEU A 241 2.93 -3.65 -5.44
CA LEU A 241 1.90 -3.43 -6.45
C LEU A 241 0.92 -4.60 -6.45
N ASN A 242 -0.34 -4.31 -6.14
CA ASN A 242 -1.41 -5.29 -6.19
C ASN A 242 -2.57 -4.78 -7.07
N LEU A 243 -2.76 -5.44 -8.22
CA LEU A 243 -3.86 -5.17 -9.17
C LEU A 243 -4.78 -6.39 -9.33
N SER A 244 -4.66 -7.37 -8.44
CA SER A 244 -5.36 -8.64 -8.55
C SER A 244 -6.87 -8.52 -8.42
N HIS A 245 -7.61 -9.56 -8.83
CA HIS A 245 -9.06 -9.67 -8.59
C HIS A 245 -9.90 -8.53 -9.16
N ASN A 246 -9.53 -7.96 -10.31
CA ASN A 246 -10.38 -7.01 -11.04
C ASN A 246 -11.29 -7.72 -12.08
N TYR A 247 -11.61 -9.00 -11.86
CA TYR A 247 -12.25 -9.90 -12.82
C TYR A 247 -13.78 -10.05 -12.67
N LEU A 248 -14.35 -9.70 -11.51
CA LEU A 248 -15.77 -10.01 -11.18
C LEU A 248 -16.81 -9.13 -11.91
N SER A 249 -16.39 -8.13 -12.69
CA SER A 249 -17.27 -7.34 -13.56
C SER A 249 -17.21 -7.78 -15.02
N SER A 250 -18.26 -7.51 -15.79
CA SER A 250 -18.33 -7.72 -17.24
C SER A 250 -17.28 -6.96 -18.05
N ASN A 251 -16.48 -6.11 -17.39
CA ASN A 251 -15.36 -5.35 -17.92
C ASN A 251 -14.14 -5.69 -17.05
N LYS A 252 -13.00 -6.03 -17.68
CA LYS A 252 -11.83 -6.64 -17.00
C LYS A 252 -10.55 -5.90 -17.37
N LEU A 253 -9.54 -5.94 -16.48
CA LEU A 253 -8.17 -5.63 -16.88
C LEU A 253 -7.71 -6.66 -17.92
N GLU A 254 -7.29 -6.17 -19.08
CA GLU A 254 -6.95 -6.97 -20.25
C GLU A 254 -5.69 -6.44 -20.94
N GLY A 255 -5.33 -7.03 -22.08
CA GLY A 255 -4.13 -6.64 -22.81
C GLY A 255 -2.86 -7.25 -22.24
N ARG A 256 -1.71 -6.71 -22.65
CA ARG A 256 -0.40 -7.22 -22.25
C ARG A 256 0.07 -6.58 -20.96
N ILE A 257 0.90 -7.30 -20.21
CA ILE A 257 1.67 -6.70 -19.12
C ILE A 257 2.70 -5.73 -19.76
N PRO A 258 2.72 -4.43 -19.40
CA PRO A 258 3.64 -3.47 -19.98
C PRO A 258 5.10 -3.86 -19.76
N THR A 259 5.92 -3.78 -20.80
CA THR A 259 7.34 -4.12 -20.68
C THR A 259 8.09 -3.15 -19.77
N GLU A 260 7.56 -1.93 -19.60
CA GLU A 260 8.04 -0.89 -18.70
C GLU A 260 8.04 -1.34 -17.23
N LEU A 261 7.21 -2.31 -16.82
CA LEU A 261 7.23 -2.84 -15.44
C LEU A 261 8.58 -3.45 -15.03
N LYS A 262 9.42 -3.85 -16.00
CA LYS A 262 10.78 -4.33 -15.73
C LYS A 262 11.68 -3.26 -15.09
N ASN A 263 11.31 -1.98 -15.22
CA ASN A 263 12.06 -0.85 -14.69
C ASN A 263 11.83 -0.64 -13.18
N LEU A 264 10.91 -1.38 -12.56
CA LEU A 264 10.58 -1.30 -11.13
C LEU A 264 11.57 -2.08 -10.27
N GLY A 265 12.79 -1.55 -10.13
CA GLY A 265 13.90 -2.24 -9.45
C GLY A 265 13.71 -2.46 -7.94
N PHE A 266 12.84 -1.69 -7.28
CA PHE A 266 12.56 -1.83 -5.84
C PHE A 266 11.36 -2.72 -5.53
N LEU A 267 10.62 -3.17 -6.54
CA LEU A 267 9.37 -3.90 -6.36
C LEU A 267 9.60 -5.24 -5.68
N LYS A 268 9.08 -5.45 -4.47
CA LYS A 268 9.21 -6.71 -3.70
C LYS A 268 7.97 -7.57 -3.77
N VAL A 269 6.82 -6.97 -4.01
CA VAL A 269 5.56 -7.69 -4.12
C VAL A 269 4.83 -7.23 -5.38
N LEU A 270 4.56 -8.19 -6.26
CA LEU A 270 3.67 -8.02 -7.40
C LEU A 270 2.53 -9.02 -7.28
N ASN A 271 1.29 -8.57 -7.47
CA ASN A 271 0.16 -9.45 -7.65
C ASN A 271 -0.76 -8.95 -8.77
N LEU A 272 -0.84 -9.74 -9.85
CA LEU A 272 -1.69 -9.50 -11.02
C LEU A 272 -2.75 -10.59 -11.18
N SER A 273 -2.85 -11.53 -10.24
CA SER A 273 -3.69 -12.72 -10.33
C SER A 273 -5.16 -12.37 -10.57
N GLN A 274 -5.91 -13.26 -11.20
CA GLN A 274 -7.34 -13.11 -11.45
C GLN A 274 -7.66 -11.82 -12.22
N ASN A 275 -7.02 -11.70 -13.40
CA ASN A 275 -7.27 -10.69 -14.41
C ASN A 275 -7.34 -11.37 -15.80
N ASN A 276 -7.68 -10.63 -16.85
CA ASN A 276 -7.77 -11.14 -18.23
C ASN A 276 -6.56 -10.74 -19.09
N LEU A 277 -5.38 -10.72 -18.47
CA LEU A 277 -4.12 -10.35 -19.14
C LEU A 277 -3.68 -11.45 -20.12
N LYS A 278 -2.94 -11.08 -21.15
CA LYS A 278 -2.50 -11.99 -22.21
C LYS A 278 -1.08 -11.71 -22.69
N GLY A 279 -0.47 -12.69 -23.32
CA GLY A 279 0.86 -12.58 -23.91
C GLY A 279 2.00 -12.81 -22.91
N PRO A 280 3.24 -12.48 -23.30
CA PRO A 280 4.43 -12.83 -22.53
C PRO A 280 4.58 -11.97 -21.27
N ILE A 281 5.03 -12.58 -20.18
CA ILE A 281 5.48 -11.88 -18.98
C ILE A 281 6.81 -11.16 -19.33
N PRO A 282 6.90 -9.83 -19.13
CA PRO A 282 8.13 -9.08 -19.34
C PRO A 282 9.28 -9.65 -18.52
N GLN A 283 10.39 -9.93 -19.17
CA GLN A 283 11.59 -10.43 -18.49
C GLN A 283 12.42 -9.27 -17.95
N GLY A 284 12.92 -9.42 -16.73
CA GLY A 284 13.76 -8.43 -16.07
C GLY A 284 14.08 -8.83 -14.65
N LYS A 285 15.28 -8.43 -14.18
CA LYS A 285 15.88 -8.90 -12.92
C LYS A 285 14.93 -8.99 -11.72
N GLN A 286 14.04 -8.00 -11.53
CA GLN A 286 13.09 -7.99 -10.43
C GLN A 286 11.79 -8.76 -10.76
N VAL A 287 11.29 -8.68 -11.99
CA VAL A 287 10.07 -9.37 -12.44
C VAL A 287 10.26 -10.89 -12.45
N ASP A 288 11.45 -11.35 -12.84
CA ASP A 288 11.82 -12.77 -12.90
C ASP A 288 11.87 -13.43 -11.51
N THR A 289 11.86 -12.65 -10.42
CA THR A 289 11.84 -13.19 -9.04
C THR A 289 10.45 -13.55 -8.54
N PHE A 290 9.39 -13.12 -9.24
CA PHE A 290 8.02 -13.40 -8.81
C PHE A 290 7.60 -14.82 -9.18
N THR A 291 6.84 -15.44 -8.28
CA THR A 291 6.37 -16.81 -8.38
C THR A 291 5.00 -16.91 -9.06
N ASN A 292 4.54 -18.12 -9.37
CA ASN A 292 3.29 -18.38 -10.08
C ASN A 292 2.04 -17.81 -9.41
N ASP A 293 2.06 -17.62 -8.09
CA ASP A 293 0.97 -17.02 -7.31
C ASP A 293 0.63 -15.60 -7.80
N SER A 294 1.64 -14.81 -8.20
CA SER A 294 1.48 -13.46 -8.72
C SER A 294 0.67 -13.39 -10.03
N TYR A 295 0.53 -14.52 -10.74
CA TYR A 295 -0.11 -14.60 -12.07
C TYR A 295 -1.27 -15.61 -12.12
N MET A 296 -1.67 -16.15 -10.97
CA MET A 296 -2.65 -17.23 -10.90
C MET A 296 -4.02 -16.81 -11.48
N GLY A 297 -4.69 -17.73 -12.17
CA GLY A 297 -6.02 -17.46 -12.75
C GLY A 297 -6.03 -16.62 -14.03
N ILE A 298 -4.86 -16.40 -14.66
CA ILE A 298 -4.73 -15.76 -15.96
C ILE A 298 -4.39 -16.83 -17.03
N LEU A 299 -5.33 -17.11 -17.95
CA LEU A 299 -5.22 -18.26 -18.86
C LEU A 299 -4.27 -18.02 -20.06
N ASP A 300 -4.24 -16.80 -20.58
CA ASP A 300 -3.56 -16.45 -21.83
C ASP A 300 -2.16 -15.85 -21.62
N LEU A 301 -1.61 -16.01 -20.41
CA LEU A 301 -0.28 -15.55 -20.04
C LEU A 301 0.77 -16.65 -20.29
N CYS A 302 1.98 -16.27 -20.68
CA CYS A 302 3.08 -17.19 -21.00
C CYS A 302 4.45 -16.62 -20.63
N GLY A 303 5.48 -17.47 -20.60
CA GLY A 303 6.82 -17.11 -20.16
C GLY A 303 7.04 -17.30 -18.66
N LEU A 304 8.29 -17.25 -18.21
CA LEU A 304 8.65 -17.46 -16.81
C LEU A 304 7.91 -16.47 -15.88
N PRO A 305 7.38 -16.93 -14.74
CA PRO A 305 7.57 -18.25 -14.12
C PRO A 305 6.59 -19.35 -14.58
N LEU A 306 5.68 -19.05 -15.52
CA LEU A 306 4.67 -20.01 -16.00
C LEU A 306 5.29 -21.06 -16.92
N SER A 307 4.73 -22.28 -16.91
CA SER A 307 5.20 -23.40 -17.74
C SER A 307 4.84 -23.28 -19.22
N LYS A 308 3.94 -22.36 -19.58
CA LYS A 308 3.49 -22.15 -20.97
C LYS A 308 4.55 -21.34 -21.72
N SER A 309 5.27 -21.99 -22.63
CA SER A 309 6.15 -21.31 -23.60
C SER A 309 5.31 -20.62 -24.68
N TYR A 310 5.82 -19.52 -25.23
CA TYR A 310 5.22 -18.88 -26.40
C TYR A 310 5.83 -19.55 -27.63
N ASP A 311 5.02 -20.28 -28.40
CA ASP A 311 5.42 -20.76 -29.72
C ASP A 311 5.41 -19.55 -30.66
N THR A 312 6.55 -18.89 -30.80
CA THR A 312 6.84 -18.12 -32.01
C THR A 312 7.16 -19.13 -33.11
N ASP A 313 6.31 -19.18 -34.14
CA ASP A 313 6.68 -19.71 -35.46
C ASP A 313 7.77 -18.84 -36.11
N GLU A 314 8.93 -18.73 -35.47
CA GLU A 314 10.16 -18.22 -36.07
C GLU A 314 11.27 -19.23 -35.83
N GLU A 315 11.75 -19.77 -36.94
CA GLU A 315 12.71 -20.86 -37.06
C GLU A 315 13.94 -20.68 -36.15
N THR A 316 14.13 -21.63 -35.24
CA THR A 316 15.44 -21.94 -34.65
C THR A 316 16.46 -22.27 -35.75
N PRO A 317 17.68 -21.71 -35.73
CA PRO A 317 18.83 -22.37 -36.32
C PRO A 317 19.46 -23.32 -35.29
N ALA A 318 19.34 -24.60 -35.60
CA ALA A 318 20.22 -25.74 -35.29
C ALA A 318 20.99 -25.79 -33.94
N LYS A 319 20.67 -26.87 -33.20
CA LYS A 319 21.55 -27.76 -32.41
C LYS A 319 23.03 -27.35 -32.25
N PHE A 320 23.45 -27.25 -30.99
CA PHE A 320 24.78 -27.68 -30.56
C PHE A 320 24.63 -29.07 -29.93
N ASP A 321 25.00 -30.11 -30.67
CA ASP A 321 25.27 -31.43 -30.11
C ASP A 321 26.55 -31.33 -29.26
N ARG A 322 26.49 -31.78 -28.01
CA ARG A 322 27.65 -32.32 -27.30
C ARG A 322 27.24 -33.63 -26.66
N ASP A 323 28.00 -34.64 -27.06
CA ASP A 323 27.90 -36.04 -26.68
C ASP A 323 28.04 -36.25 -25.16
N ASP A 324 27.43 -37.34 -24.73
CA ASP A 324 27.42 -37.93 -23.39
C ASP A 324 28.82 -38.06 -22.75
N ASP A 325 28.94 -37.78 -21.43
CA ASP A 325 29.65 -38.69 -20.54
C ASP A 325 29.28 -38.51 -19.04
N ASP A 326 29.11 -39.67 -18.42
CA ASP A 326 29.24 -40.08 -17.02
C ASP A 326 28.35 -39.51 -15.88
N GLY A 327 27.84 -40.46 -15.09
CA GLY A 327 26.92 -40.24 -13.97
C GLY A 327 27.63 -39.78 -12.70
N GLY A 328 27.19 -38.65 -12.15
CA GLY A 328 27.72 -38.16 -10.86
C GLY A 328 26.92 -37.08 -10.10
N ASP A 329 25.82 -36.54 -10.64
CA ASP A 329 25.30 -35.24 -10.17
C ASP A 329 23.94 -35.25 -9.44
N GLU A 330 23.34 -36.41 -9.20
CA GLU A 330 22.00 -36.44 -8.56
C GLU A 330 22.03 -36.22 -7.04
N LEU A 331 23.22 -36.27 -6.40
CA LEU A 331 23.37 -36.17 -4.93
C LEU A 331 23.79 -34.78 -4.42
N ASN A 332 24.23 -33.83 -5.26
CA ASN A 332 24.82 -32.57 -4.79
C ASN A 332 23.82 -31.42 -4.56
N TRP A 333 22.77 -31.32 -5.37
CA TRP A 333 21.84 -30.19 -5.28
C TRP A 333 20.90 -30.29 -4.07
N LYS A 334 20.49 -31.51 -3.67
CA LYS A 334 19.68 -31.74 -2.47
C LYS A 334 20.43 -31.38 -1.19
N PHE A 335 21.72 -31.70 -1.11
CA PHE A 335 22.57 -31.30 0.01
C PHE A 335 22.80 -29.78 0.07
N SER A 336 22.97 -29.14 -1.09
CA SER A 336 23.10 -27.67 -1.19
C SER A 336 21.82 -26.95 -0.75
N ILE A 337 20.64 -27.47 -1.11
CA ILE A 337 19.35 -26.97 -0.63
C ILE A 337 19.23 -27.14 0.88
N LEU A 338 19.54 -28.34 1.42
CA LEU A 338 19.42 -28.61 2.85
C LEU A 338 20.37 -27.75 3.69
N MET A 339 21.60 -27.54 3.23
CA MET A 339 22.56 -26.63 3.84
C MET A 339 22.09 -25.17 3.76
N GLY A 340 21.52 -24.76 2.62
CA GLY A 340 20.94 -23.43 2.42
C GLY A 340 19.77 -23.13 3.36
N TYR A 341 18.86 -24.10 3.55
CA TYR A 341 17.76 -23.98 4.52
C TYR A 341 18.28 -23.91 5.95
N GLY A 342 19.28 -24.73 6.30
CA GLY A 342 19.88 -24.73 7.64
C GLY A 342 20.53 -23.40 8.00
N CYS A 343 21.41 -22.87 7.14
CA CYS A 343 22.07 -21.60 7.41
C CYS A 343 21.12 -20.40 7.30
N GLY A 344 20.18 -20.43 6.33
CA GLY A 344 19.17 -19.39 6.15
C GLY A 344 18.22 -19.26 7.33
N LEU A 345 17.78 -20.39 7.92
CA LEU A 345 16.90 -20.39 9.09
C LEU A 345 17.61 -19.82 10.33
N VAL A 346 18.87 -20.20 10.56
CA VAL A 346 19.66 -19.73 11.72
C VAL A 346 19.96 -18.24 11.60
N LEU A 347 20.35 -17.77 10.40
CA LEU A 347 20.56 -16.35 10.13
C LEU A 347 19.25 -15.58 10.25
N GLY A 348 18.15 -16.10 9.69
CA GLY A 348 16.82 -15.49 9.76
C GLY A 348 16.31 -15.34 11.19
N MET A 349 16.43 -16.38 12.03
CA MET A 349 16.06 -16.31 13.45
C MET A 349 16.97 -15.38 14.24
N SER A 350 18.27 -15.33 13.93
CA SER A 350 19.21 -14.40 14.58
C SER A 350 18.92 -12.94 14.21
N MET A 351 18.55 -12.69 12.94
CA MET A 351 18.11 -11.38 12.46
C MET A 351 16.78 -10.99 13.12
N ALA A 352 15.80 -11.89 13.16
CA ALA A 352 14.52 -11.64 13.83
C ALA A 352 14.71 -11.34 15.33
N TYR A 353 15.55 -12.13 16.03
CA TYR A 353 15.86 -11.93 17.43
C TYR A 353 16.56 -10.59 17.69
N THR A 354 17.54 -10.22 16.86
CA THR A 354 18.25 -8.93 16.99
C THR A 354 17.31 -7.76 16.71
N VAL A 355 16.43 -7.83 15.72
CA VAL A 355 15.39 -6.83 15.46
C VAL A 355 14.43 -6.70 16.64
N PHE A 356 13.96 -7.82 17.19
CA PHE A 356 13.00 -7.83 18.30
C PHE A 356 13.58 -7.30 19.61
N THR A 357 14.89 -7.50 19.84
CA THR A 357 15.57 -7.08 21.08
C THR A 357 16.17 -5.67 21.01
N THR A 358 16.63 -5.23 19.84
CA THR A 358 17.33 -3.94 19.70
C THR A 358 16.49 -2.84 19.04
N GLY A 359 15.33 -3.18 18.45
CA GLY A 359 14.39 -2.24 17.82
C GLY A 359 14.89 -1.61 16.51
N LYS A 360 16.21 -1.43 16.32
CA LYS A 360 16.83 -0.88 15.10
C LYS A 360 18.16 -1.58 14.76
N PRO A 361 18.22 -2.45 13.74
CA PRO A 361 19.45 -3.15 13.35
C PRO A 361 20.34 -2.27 12.44
N TRP A 362 21.17 -1.42 13.04
CA TRP A 362 22.07 -0.47 12.34
C TRP A 362 22.97 -1.10 11.25
N TRP A 363 23.36 -2.36 11.40
CA TRP A 363 24.19 -3.07 10.43
C TRP A 363 23.42 -3.49 9.16
N LEU A 364 22.14 -3.83 9.28
CA LEU A 364 21.26 -4.18 8.14
C LEU A 364 20.99 -2.93 7.29
N ILE A 365 20.76 -1.79 7.97
CA ILE A 365 20.59 -0.48 7.34
C ILE A 365 21.84 -0.14 6.50
N ARG A 366 23.05 -0.33 7.03
CA ARG A 366 24.30 -0.11 6.29
C ARG A 366 24.49 -1.03 5.08
N ILE A 367 24.01 -2.28 5.10
CA ILE A 367 24.10 -3.18 3.95
C ILE A 367 23.17 -2.72 2.82
N VAL A 368 21.94 -2.33 3.16
CA VAL A 368 21.00 -1.73 2.21
C VAL A 368 21.55 -0.42 1.64
N GLU A 369 22.22 0.39 2.45
CA GLU A 369 22.91 1.63 2.04
C GLU A 369 24.00 1.36 0.98
N LEU A 370 24.85 0.36 1.22
CA LEU A 370 25.95 0.00 0.33
C LEU A 370 25.46 -0.56 -1.01
N ASP A 371 24.36 -1.32 -1.00
CA ASP A 371 23.77 -1.83 -2.22
C ASP A 371 23.06 -0.71 -3.00
N ARG A 372 22.35 0.18 -2.32
CA ARG A 372 21.70 1.36 -2.91
C ARG A 372 22.71 2.33 -3.56
N GLN A 373 23.89 2.53 -2.96
CA GLN A 373 24.97 3.34 -3.55
C GLN A 373 25.61 2.70 -4.79
N ARG A 374 25.63 1.36 -4.88
CA ARG A 374 26.13 0.64 -6.08
C ARG A 374 25.18 0.78 -7.27
N PHE A 375 23.87 0.83 -7.02
CA PHE A 375 22.86 1.04 -8.06
C PHE A 375 22.70 2.50 -8.47
N ALA A 376 23.01 3.47 -7.60
CA ALA A 376 22.98 4.90 -7.95
C ALA A 376 24.17 5.38 -8.81
N LYS A 377 25.22 4.56 -8.98
CA LYS A 377 26.41 4.87 -9.81
C LYS A 377 26.41 4.18 -11.18
N ARG A 378 25.32 3.51 -11.56
CA ARG A 378 25.08 2.92 -12.88
C ARG A 378 23.81 3.52 -13.45
#